data_AF-A0A535D0E4-F1
#
_entry.id   AF-A0A535D0E4-F1
#
_cell.length_a   1.000
_cell.length_b   1.000
_cell.length_c   1.000
_cell.angle_alpha   90.00
_cell.angle_beta   90.00
_cell.angle_gamma   90.00
#
_symmetry.space_group_name_H-M   'P 1'
#
loop_
_entity.id
_entity.type
_entity.pdbx_description
1 polymer ?
#
loop_
_entity_poly.entity_id
_entity_poly.type
_entity_poly.pdbx_seq_one_letter_code
_entity_poly.pdbx_strand_id
1 'polypeptide(L)'
;MAVLWGKATGYQGHVTLTDGQSFTETRAGYDDVQEGLLFDGRHSGFTMRLNSFRATYAANGEASDYVSDVSVADRGQAVFTKDIRVNDFLGYDGVAVYQQDYGWAPRIVVRNPAGTTVFDGSINCFDAPQFPGNKSVGKCVLKVPDFGYTIPGFGQSLQIGATMLVYPDAVVIPSVSKGGGIDPARTLFGPGSVLARNPIIELQLWVGDLGLNSGAPQNVNALDTARMQPYFADAHVLPLALGQTLPFQLPGANGQTAQFTVSFPQLHQYSLFMVKRDNGVALVYASFGLVMAGLLIKLYLRPLLERRQKRRGGVAIQLDPRWTAAVSGEPQREESSVAGVDRR
;
A
#
# COMPACT_ATOMS: atom_id res chain seq x y z
N MET A 1 8.53 -10.58 22.02
CA MET A 1 9.89 -10.13 21.72
C MET A 1 10.25 -10.24 20.24
N ALA A 2 10.04 -11.38 19.56
CA ALA A 2 10.37 -11.53 18.13
C ALA A 2 9.67 -10.50 17.19
N VAL A 3 8.39 -10.22 17.40
CA VAL A 3 7.65 -9.20 16.62
C VAL A 3 8.20 -7.78 16.86
N LEU A 4 8.57 -7.46 18.11
CA LEU A 4 9.18 -6.17 18.45
C LEU A 4 10.57 -6.04 17.81
N TRP A 5 11.36 -7.12 17.81
CA TRP A 5 12.66 -7.17 17.16
C TRP A 5 12.55 -7.01 15.64
N GLY A 6 11.59 -7.69 15.00
CA GLY A 6 11.34 -7.58 13.56
C GLY A 6 10.96 -6.17 13.13
N LYS A 7 10.06 -5.51 13.89
CA LYS A 7 9.74 -4.09 13.66
C LYS A 7 10.89 -3.15 13.95
N ALA A 8 11.70 -3.42 14.98
CA ALA A 8 12.82 -2.57 15.34
C ALA A 8 13.99 -2.66 14.34
N THR A 9 14.23 -3.82 13.75
CA THR A 9 15.38 -4.08 12.85
C THR A 9 15.02 -4.12 11.36
N GLY A 10 13.73 -4.00 11.03
CA GLY A 10 13.22 -3.99 9.67
C GLY A 10 12.71 -2.62 9.26
N TYR A 11 11.93 -2.59 8.18
CA TYR A 11 11.25 -1.38 7.71
C TYR A 11 9.98 -1.74 6.95
N GLN A 12 9.12 -0.74 6.78
CA GLN A 12 7.95 -0.77 5.91
C GLN A 12 7.90 0.53 5.13
N GLY A 13 7.71 0.46 3.82
CA GLY A 13 7.52 1.64 2.97
C GLY A 13 6.51 1.39 1.87
N HIS A 14 6.10 2.46 1.22
CA HIS A 14 5.20 2.42 0.08
C HIS A 14 5.87 2.99 -1.17
N VAL A 15 5.53 2.41 -2.32
CA VAL A 15 5.97 2.91 -3.62
C VAL A 15 4.85 2.74 -4.63
N THR A 16 4.56 3.81 -5.35
CA THR A 16 3.59 3.82 -6.45
C THR A 16 4.32 3.73 -7.78
N LEU A 17 4.07 2.68 -8.56
CA LEU A 17 4.64 2.54 -9.90
C LEU A 17 3.53 2.60 -10.94
N THR A 18 3.67 3.49 -11.91
CA THR A 18 2.90 3.43 -13.17
C THR A 18 3.48 2.37 -14.10
N ASP A 19 2.65 1.82 -15.00
CA ASP A 19 3.09 0.91 -16.06
C ASP A 19 4.39 1.39 -16.74
N GLY A 20 5.39 0.52 -16.74
CA GLY A 20 6.70 0.78 -17.32
C GLY A 20 7.66 1.57 -16.44
N GLN A 21 7.28 1.98 -15.23
CA GLN A 21 8.19 2.58 -14.26
C GLN A 21 8.98 1.53 -13.49
N SER A 22 10.09 1.96 -12.91
CA SER A 22 10.94 1.13 -12.06
C SER A 22 11.37 1.92 -10.85
N PHE A 23 11.52 1.23 -9.72
CA PHE A 23 12.18 1.80 -8.55
C PHE A 23 13.36 0.92 -8.14
N THR A 24 14.29 1.53 -7.41
CA THR A 24 15.37 0.81 -6.75
C THR A 24 15.10 0.82 -5.27
N GLU A 25 15.17 -0.35 -4.65
CA GLU A 25 14.94 -0.56 -3.23
C GLU A 25 16.04 0.15 -2.42
N THR A 26 15.76 1.39 -2.09
CA THR A 26 16.60 2.33 -1.35
C THR A 26 15.69 3.31 -0.64
N ARG A 27 16.16 3.93 0.43
CA ARG A 27 15.37 4.92 1.20
C ARG A 27 14.72 6.01 0.34
N ALA A 28 15.44 6.51 -0.67
CA ALA A 28 14.97 7.57 -1.55
C ALA A 28 14.02 7.08 -2.66
N GLY A 29 13.93 5.76 -2.88
CA GLY A 29 13.04 5.17 -3.87
C GLY A 29 11.59 5.00 -3.39
N TYR A 30 11.33 5.27 -2.11
CA TYR A 30 10.00 5.16 -1.50
C TYR A 30 9.26 6.48 -1.49
N ASP A 31 7.93 6.41 -1.64
CA ASP A 31 7.02 7.55 -1.42
C ASP A 31 7.00 7.93 0.07
N ASP A 32 6.94 6.91 0.93
CA ASP A 32 7.17 7.01 2.36
C ASP A 32 7.82 5.74 2.88
N VAL A 33 8.67 5.86 3.91
CA VAL A 33 9.32 4.73 4.54
C VAL A 33 9.49 4.94 6.04
N GLN A 34 9.15 3.90 6.80
CA GLN A 34 9.32 3.82 8.24
C GLN A 34 10.38 2.77 8.54
N GLU A 35 11.56 3.24 8.88
CA GLU A 35 12.70 2.42 9.30
C GLU A 35 12.62 2.17 10.81
N GLY A 36 12.87 0.93 11.22
CA GLY A 36 12.92 0.57 12.63
C GLY A 36 14.10 1.23 13.35
N LEU A 37 13.96 1.42 14.66
CA LEU A 37 14.98 2.08 15.51
C LEU A 37 16.37 1.44 15.46
N LEU A 38 16.42 0.13 15.22
CA LEU A 38 17.63 -0.70 15.15
C LEU A 38 17.95 -1.15 13.71
N PHE A 39 17.30 -0.55 12.71
CA PHE A 39 17.65 -0.79 11.32
C PHE A 39 19.05 -0.23 11.03
N ASP A 40 19.87 -0.99 10.32
CA ASP A 40 21.26 -0.66 10.04
C ASP A 40 21.43 0.30 8.84
N GLY A 41 20.33 0.77 8.27
CA GLY A 41 20.29 1.65 7.10
C GLY A 41 20.57 0.93 5.79
N ARG A 42 20.67 -0.40 5.79
CA ARG A 42 21.01 -1.18 4.58
C ARG A 42 19.76 -1.71 3.90
N HIS A 43 19.43 -1.05 2.81
CA HIS A 43 18.48 -1.53 1.82
C HIS A 43 19.13 -2.57 0.91
N SER A 44 18.32 -3.46 0.33
CA SER A 44 18.76 -4.54 -0.57
C SER A 44 19.30 -4.02 -1.90
N GLY A 45 18.80 -2.88 -2.40
CA GLY A 45 19.32 -2.25 -3.61
C GLY A 45 18.89 -2.90 -4.93
N PHE A 46 17.99 -3.89 -4.92
CA PHE A 46 17.43 -4.45 -6.15
C PHE A 46 16.53 -3.44 -6.86
N THR A 47 16.42 -3.56 -8.18
CA THR A 47 15.49 -2.79 -8.99
C THR A 47 14.25 -3.64 -9.30
N MET A 48 13.07 -3.07 -9.10
CA MET A 48 11.82 -3.67 -9.53
C MET A 48 11.16 -2.76 -10.56
N ARG A 49 10.68 -3.36 -11.64
CA ARG A 49 9.94 -2.71 -12.71
C ARG A 49 8.51 -3.22 -12.73
N LEU A 50 7.53 -2.32 -12.76
CA LEU A 50 6.16 -2.69 -13.12
C LEU A 50 6.09 -2.76 -14.65
N ASN A 51 5.88 -3.95 -15.19
CA ASN A 51 5.71 -4.10 -16.64
C ASN A 51 4.28 -3.75 -17.06
N SER A 52 3.30 -4.21 -16.27
CA SER A 52 1.89 -3.89 -16.46
C SER A 52 1.07 -4.21 -15.22
N PHE A 53 0.09 -3.38 -14.92
CA PHE A 53 -1.02 -3.71 -14.04
C PHE A 53 -2.26 -4.14 -14.84
N ARG A 54 -3.00 -5.13 -14.32
CA ARG A 54 -4.30 -5.55 -14.86
C ARG A 54 -5.27 -5.85 -13.72
N ALA A 55 -6.50 -5.38 -13.86
CA ALA A 55 -7.60 -5.76 -13.00
C ALA A 55 -8.74 -6.36 -13.84
N THR A 56 -9.34 -7.45 -13.36
CA THR A 56 -10.58 -7.99 -13.92
C THR A 56 -11.74 -7.67 -13.00
N TYR A 57 -12.92 -7.46 -13.58
CA TYR A 57 -14.12 -7.10 -12.85
C TYR A 57 -15.25 -8.08 -13.19
N ALA A 58 -16.02 -8.46 -12.19
CA ALA A 58 -17.27 -9.18 -12.37
C ALA A 58 -18.33 -8.28 -13.02
N ALA A 59 -19.43 -8.87 -13.49
CA ALA A 59 -20.48 -8.15 -14.20
C ALA A 59 -21.16 -7.04 -13.34
N ASN A 60 -21.10 -7.18 -12.01
CA ASN A 60 -21.57 -6.18 -11.04
C ASN A 60 -20.57 -5.03 -10.80
N GLY A 61 -19.40 -5.05 -11.46
CA GLY A 61 -18.35 -4.03 -11.31
C GLY A 61 -17.37 -4.27 -10.16
N GLU A 62 -17.56 -5.32 -9.35
CA GLU A 62 -16.60 -5.68 -8.30
C GLU A 62 -15.35 -6.28 -8.93
N ALA A 63 -14.19 -5.89 -8.43
CA ALA A 63 -12.93 -6.45 -8.90
C ALA A 63 -12.75 -7.89 -8.41
N SER A 64 -12.40 -8.77 -9.33
CA SER A 64 -12.26 -10.21 -9.12
C SER A 64 -10.80 -10.68 -9.05
N ASP A 65 -9.89 -9.98 -9.73
CA ASP A 65 -8.45 -10.30 -9.73
C ASP A 65 -7.64 -9.01 -9.97
N TYR A 66 -6.48 -8.92 -9.33
CA TYR A 66 -5.54 -7.82 -9.50
C TYR A 66 -4.15 -8.39 -9.68
N VAL A 67 -3.51 -8.02 -10.78
CA VAL A 67 -2.25 -8.63 -11.21
C VAL A 67 -1.28 -7.53 -11.56
N SER A 68 -0.19 -7.47 -10.79
CA SER A 68 0.96 -6.63 -11.12
C SER A 68 2.07 -7.51 -11.68
N ASP A 69 2.31 -7.44 -12.99
CA ASP A 69 3.43 -8.14 -13.62
C ASP A 69 4.71 -7.33 -13.38
N VAL A 70 5.65 -7.92 -12.63
CA VAL A 70 6.88 -7.22 -12.22
C VAL A 70 8.13 -8.00 -12.60
N SER A 71 9.16 -7.27 -13.03
CA SER A 71 10.51 -7.80 -13.23
C SER A 71 11.45 -7.30 -12.15
N VAL A 72 12.27 -8.20 -11.62
CA VAL A 72 13.31 -7.88 -10.63
C VAL A 72 14.68 -8.03 -11.28
N ALA A 73 15.53 -7.04 -11.07
CA ALA A 73 16.93 -7.04 -11.43
C ALA A 73 17.78 -6.71 -10.20
N ASP A 74 18.96 -7.34 -10.09
CA ASP A 74 19.94 -7.03 -9.06
C ASP A 74 21.30 -6.79 -9.71
N ARG A 75 21.98 -5.70 -9.32
CA ARG A 75 23.24 -5.23 -9.92
C ARG A 75 23.20 -5.18 -11.46
N GLY A 76 22.06 -4.77 -12.01
CA GLY A 76 21.81 -4.68 -13.45
C GLY A 76 21.58 -6.01 -14.16
N GLN A 77 21.53 -7.13 -13.45
CA GLN A 77 21.23 -8.45 -14.01
C GLN A 77 19.78 -8.84 -13.71
N ALA A 78 19.07 -9.34 -14.72
CA ALA A 78 17.71 -9.84 -14.54
C ALA A 78 17.72 -11.07 -13.61
N VAL A 79 16.84 -11.06 -12.60
CA VAL A 79 16.69 -12.16 -11.65
C VAL A 79 15.50 -13.02 -12.03
N PHE A 80 14.30 -12.43 -12.05
CA PHE A 80 13.06 -13.11 -12.46
C PHE A 80 11.97 -12.10 -12.82
N THR A 81 10.91 -12.60 -13.46
CA THR A 81 9.62 -11.91 -13.62
C THR A 81 8.55 -12.71 -12.87
N LYS A 82 7.66 -12.02 -12.16
CA LYS A 82 6.59 -12.64 -11.36
C LYS A 82 5.34 -11.75 -11.34
N ASP A 83 4.17 -12.38 -11.29
CA ASP A 83 2.92 -11.72 -10.94
C ASP A 83 2.82 -11.53 -9.42
N ILE A 84 2.54 -10.31 -8.97
CA ILE A 84 2.07 -10.05 -7.60
C ILE A 84 0.54 -10.04 -7.63
N ARG A 85 -0.08 -10.81 -6.74
CA ARG A 85 -1.55 -10.94 -6.61
C ARG A 85 -1.98 -10.86 -5.14
N VAL A 86 -3.28 -10.86 -4.90
CA VAL A 86 -3.83 -10.95 -3.54
C VAL A 86 -3.33 -12.23 -2.88
N ASN A 87 -2.67 -12.09 -1.72
CA ASN A 87 -2.02 -13.18 -0.96
C ASN A 87 -0.84 -13.90 -1.65
N ASP A 88 -0.41 -13.46 -2.83
CA ASP A 88 0.80 -13.96 -3.49
C ASP A 88 1.79 -12.80 -3.69
N PHE A 89 2.60 -12.60 -2.66
CA PHE A 89 3.59 -11.52 -2.61
C PHE A 89 4.88 -11.89 -3.35
N LEU A 90 5.65 -10.88 -3.74
CA LEU A 90 7.00 -11.08 -4.24
C LEU A 90 7.99 -11.02 -3.07
N GLY A 91 8.82 -12.05 -2.93
CA GLY A 91 9.91 -12.07 -1.95
C GLY A 91 11.27 -12.08 -2.65
N TYR A 92 12.14 -11.14 -2.33
CA TYR A 92 13.52 -11.13 -2.81
C TYR A 92 14.47 -10.54 -1.76
N ASP A 93 15.61 -11.19 -1.54
CA ASP A 93 16.65 -10.77 -0.57
C ASP A 93 16.12 -10.46 0.85
N GLY A 94 15.05 -11.14 1.30
CA GLY A 94 14.44 -10.88 2.62
C GLY A 94 13.48 -9.68 2.66
N VAL A 95 13.21 -9.07 1.51
CA VAL A 95 12.19 -8.04 1.29
C VAL A 95 10.95 -8.67 0.66
N ALA A 96 9.79 -8.35 1.20
CA ALA A 96 8.48 -8.76 0.69
C ALA A 96 7.75 -7.55 0.10
N VAL A 97 7.22 -7.70 -1.11
CA VAL A 97 6.47 -6.69 -1.84
C VAL A 97 5.04 -7.18 -2.03
N TYR A 98 4.10 -6.44 -1.45
CA TYR A 98 2.68 -6.70 -1.51
C TYR A 98 2.02 -5.64 -2.38
N GLN A 99 1.09 -6.05 -3.24
CA GLN A 99 0.21 -5.09 -3.89
C GLN A 99 -0.84 -4.62 -2.87
N GLN A 100 -0.97 -3.31 -2.69
CA GLN A 100 -1.87 -2.70 -1.70
C GLN A 100 -3.06 -1.99 -2.34
N ASP A 101 -2.81 -1.20 -3.39
CA ASP A 101 -3.86 -0.49 -4.12
C ASP A 101 -3.45 -0.31 -5.59
N TYR A 102 -4.33 0.28 -6.38
CA TYR A 102 -4.12 0.60 -7.78
C TYR A 102 -4.98 1.79 -8.20
N GLY A 103 -4.71 2.32 -9.39
CA GLY A 103 -5.53 3.36 -9.96
C GLY A 103 -5.10 3.77 -11.36
N TRP A 104 -5.57 4.93 -11.78
CA TRP A 104 -5.33 5.49 -13.10
C TRP A 104 -4.20 6.51 -13.06
N ALA A 105 -3.37 6.48 -14.10
CA ALA A 105 -2.28 7.41 -14.31
C ALA A 105 -2.30 7.92 -15.76
N PRO A 106 -3.08 8.97 -16.08
CA PRO A 106 -3.02 9.59 -17.39
C PRO A 106 -1.62 10.14 -17.66
N ARG A 107 -1.10 9.86 -18.85
CA ARG A 107 0.07 10.55 -19.39
C ARG A 107 -0.37 11.91 -19.91
N ILE A 108 0.23 12.96 -19.41
CA ILE A 108 0.00 14.34 -19.86
C ILE A 108 1.26 14.85 -20.54
N VAL A 109 1.06 15.54 -21.66
CA VAL A 109 2.14 16.25 -22.35
C VAL A 109 1.80 17.73 -22.43
N VAL A 110 2.70 18.58 -21.96
CA VAL A 110 2.57 20.03 -22.06
C VAL A 110 3.68 20.55 -22.96
N ARG A 111 3.29 21.29 -24.00
CA ARG A 111 4.24 22.01 -24.85
C ARG A 111 4.04 23.49 -24.67
N ASN A 112 5.13 24.21 -24.44
CA ASN A 112 5.12 25.66 -24.27
C ASN A 112 5.00 26.39 -25.62
N PRO A 113 4.93 27.74 -25.62
CA PRO A 113 4.84 28.51 -26.86
C PRO A 113 6.02 28.43 -27.82
N ALA A 114 7.18 27.96 -27.37
CA ALA A 114 8.31 27.66 -28.25
C ALA A 114 8.17 26.28 -28.93
N GLY A 115 7.08 25.54 -28.69
CA GLY A 115 6.87 24.17 -29.17
C GLY A 115 7.65 23.11 -28.41
N THR A 116 8.36 23.50 -27.34
CA THR A 116 9.18 22.61 -26.51
C THR A 116 8.30 21.87 -25.51
N THR A 117 8.51 20.57 -25.38
CA THR A 117 7.87 19.76 -24.35
C THR A 117 8.45 20.12 -22.99
N VAL A 118 7.64 20.73 -22.13
CA VAL A 118 8.02 21.16 -20.77
C VAL A 118 7.50 20.22 -19.68
N PHE A 119 6.59 19.32 -20.05
CA PHE A 119 6.17 18.21 -19.21
C PHE A 119 5.78 17.03 -20.09
N ASP A 120 6.23 15.84 -19.73
CA ASP A 120 5.83 14.58 -20.35
C ASP A 120 5.93 13.47 -19.29
N GLY A 121 4.79 13.07 -18.75
CA GLY A 121 4.77 12.07 -17.70
C GLY A 121 3.37 11.61 -17.32
N SER A 122 3.33 10.44 -16.69
CA SER A 122 2.12 9.90 -16.08
C SER A 122 1.92 10.49 -14.68
N ILE A 123 0.70 10.90 -14.37
CA ILE A 123 0.35 11.49 -13.08
C ILE A 123 -0.59 10.53 -12.36
N ASN A 124 -0.19 10.02 -11.20
CA ASN A 124 -1.03 9.13 -10.40
C ASN A 124 -2.27 9.86 -9.89
N CYS A 125 -3.46 9.34 -10.20
CA CYS A 125 -4.73 9.86 -9.72
C CYS A 125 -5.25 8.99 -8.58
N PHE A 126 -5.54 9.62 -7.44
CA PHE A 126 -6.01 8.95 -6.23
C PHE A 126 -7.52 9.14 -6.08
N ASP A 127 -8.10 8.48 -5.09
CA ASP A 127 -9.53 8.58 -4.81
C ASP A 127 -9.99 10.04 -4.71
N ALA A 128 -11.01 10.39 -5.48
CA ALA A 128 -11.62 11.72 -5.36
C ALA A 128 -12.26 11.84 -3.97
N PRO A 129 -12.07 12.95 -3.23
CA PRO A 129 -12.60 13.09 -1.86
C PRO A 129 -14.13 12.89 -1.76
N GLN A 130 -14.85 13.20 -2.84
CA GLN A 130 -16.30 13.03 -2.92
C GLN A 130 -16.73 11.57 -3.17
N PHE A 131 -15.80 10.72 -3.60
CA PHE A 131 -16.03 9.33 -4.01
C PHE A 131 -14.92 8.39 -3.48
N PRO A 132 -14.75 8.27 -2.16
CA PRO A 132 -13.71 7.42 -1.59
C PRO A 132 -13.88 5.96 -2.00
N GLY A 133 -12.78 5.29 -2.37
CA GLY A 133 -12.76 3.91 -2.85
C GLY A 133 -13.30 3.70 -4.26
N ASN A 134 -13.83 4.73 -4.92
CA ASN A 134 -14.40 4.61 -6.26
C ASN A 134 -13.33 4.75 -7.34
N LYS A 135 -13.01 3.65 -8.04
CA LYS A 135 -12.01 3.65 -9.12
C LYS A 135 -12.56 4.11 -10.48
N SER A 136 -13.85 4.48 -10.57
CA SER A 136 -14.46 5.12 -11.75
C SER A 136 -14.22 6.64 -11.81
N VAL A 137 -13.55 7.22 -10.81
CA VAL A 137 -13.13 8.62 -10.82
C VAL A 137 -11.86 8.81 -9.99
N GLY A 138 -10.85 9.48 -10.54
CA GLY A 138 -9.61 9.79 -9.83
C GLY A 138 -9.30 11.29 -9.84
N LYS A 139 -8.75 11.81 -8.75
CA LYS A 139 -8.23 13.18 -8.65
C LYS A 139 -6.71 13.18 -8.72
N CYS A 140 -6.17 14.06 -9.55
CA CYS A 140 -4.73 14.26 -9.70
C CYS A 140 -4.42 15.74 -9.95
N VAL A 141 -3.13 16.09 -9.80
CA VAL A 141 -2.65 17.47 -9.95
C VAL A 141 -1.47 17.49 -10.91
N LEU A 142 -1.55 18.35 -11.92
CA LEU A 142 -0.45 18.69 -12.80
C LEU A 142 0.28 19.92 -12.22
N LYS A 143 1.61 19.86 -12.18
CA LYS A 143 2.48 20.98 -11.81
C LYS A 143 3.61 21.08 -12.83
N VAL A 144 3.70 22.22 -13.50
CA VAL A 144 4.74 22.53 -14.50
C VAL A 144 5.47 23.81 -14.07
N PRO A 145 6.52 23.70 -13.25
CA PRO A 145 7.27 24.85 -12.75
C PRO A 145 8.15 25.49 -13.84
N ASP A 146 8.71 24.69 -14.74
CA ASP A 146 9.67 25.12 -15.75
C ASP A 146 9.01 25.30 -17.12
N PHE A 147 8.00 26.17 -17.18
CA PHE A 147 7.24 26.39 -18.41
C PHE A 147 8.04 27.12 -19.52
N GLY A 148 9.07 27.87 -19.13
CA GLY A 148 9.99 28.53 -20.08
C GLY A 148 9.33 29.65 -20.91
N TYR A 149 8.30 30.30 -20.39
CA TYR A 149 7.63 31.43 -21.04
C TYR A 149 7.21 32.47 -20.01
N THR A 150 7.51 33.75 -20.29
CA THR A 150 7.17 34.87 -19.42
C THR A 150 6.12 35.74 -20.10
N ILE A 151 4.97 35.90 -19.47
CA ILE A 151 3.95 36.85 -19.93
C ILE A 151 4.39 38.29 -19.63
N PRO A 152 4.07 39.28 -20.47
CA PRO A 152 4.36 40.67 -20.17
C PRO A 152 3.77 41.10 -18.82
N GLY A 153 4.58 41.75 -17.99
CA GLY A 153 4.17 42.22 -16.66
C GLY A 153 4.28 41.18 -15.53
N PHE A 154 4.65 39.93 -15.83
CA PHE A 154 4.97 38.93 -14.81
C PHE A 154 6.48 38.83 -14.65
N GLY A 155 6.97 39.05 -13.43
CA GLY A 155 8.41 39.22 -13.15
C GLY A 155 9.25 37.93 -13.17
N GLN A 156 8.64 36.80 -13.52
CA GLN A 156 9.30 35.48 -13.58
C GLN A 156 8.68 34.62 -14.68
N SER A 157 9.28 33.46 -14.97
CA SER A 157 8.64 32.48 -15.86
C SER A 157 7.27 32.09 -15.29
N LEU A 158 6.27 32.05 -16.17
CA LEU A 158 4.95 31.56 -15.82
C LEU A 158 5.06 30.09 -15.38
N GLN A 159 4.24 29.67 -14.44
CA GLN A 159 4.09 28.28 -14.05
C GLN A 159 2.65 27.85 -14.29
N ILE A 160 2.47 26.60 -14.71
CA ILE A 160 1.15 26.04 -15.02
C ILE A 160 0.82 24.97 -13.99
N GLY A 161 -0.39 25.05 -13.45
CA GLY A 161 -0.96 24.05 -12.56
C GLY A 161 -2.30 23.61 -13.11
N ALA A 162 -2.68 22.36 -12.84
CA ALA A 162 -4.05 21.96 -13.12
C ALA A 162 -4.56 20.97 -12.07
N THR A 163 -5.82 21.12 -11.69
CA THR A 163 -6.56 20.07 -10.99
C THR A 163 -7.29 19.25 -12.03
N MET A 164 -7.18 17.93 -11.96
CA MET A 164 -7.75 17.00 -12.91
C MET A 164 -8.66 16.01 -12.21
N LEU A 165 -9.83 15.77 -12.79
CA LEU A 165 -10.65 14.59 -12.52
C LEU A 165 -10.61 13.68 -13.73
N VAL A 166 -10.23 12.42 -13.52
CA VAL A 166 -10.11 11.42 -14.58
C VAL A 166 -11.25 10.43 -14.44
N TYR A 167 -11.98 10.23 -15.53
CA TYR A 167 -13.02 9.24 -15.67
C TYR A 167 -12.56 8.21 -16.70
N PRO A 168 -12.25 6.96 -16.32
CA PRO A 168 -11.89 5.91 -17.29
C PRO A 168 -13.06 5.56 -18.24
N ASP A 169 -14.28 5.70 -17.75
CA ASP A 169 -15.53 5.57 -18.51
C ASP A 169 -16.43 6.75 -18.16
N ALA A 170 -16.30 7.83 -18.91
CA ALA A 170 -17.09 9.02 -18.70
C ALA A 170 -18.51 8.85 -19.25
N VAL A 171 -19.52 9.16 -18.45
CA VAL A 171 -20.92 9.27 -18.88
C VAL A 171 -21.34 10.72 -18.91
N VAL A 172 -22.10 11.12 -19.92
CA VAL A 172 -22.67 12.47 -19.98
C VAL A 172 -23.81 12.57 -18.96
N ILE A 173 -23.72 13.54 -18.07
CA ILE A 173 -24.77 13.86 -17.10
C ILE A 173 -25.44 15.18 -17.47
N PRO A 174 -26.76 15.34 -17.21
CA PRO A 174 -27.45 16.59 -17.47
C PRO A 174 -26.81 17.75 -16.68
N SER A 175 -26.43 18.82 -17.39
CA SER A 175 -26.01 20.07 -16.75
C SER A 175 -27.23 20.82 -16.24
N VAL A 176 -27.22 21.25 -14.98
CA VAL A 176 -28.29 22.05 -14.38
C VAL A 176 -27.76 23.46 -14.15
N SER A 177 -28.40 24.44 -14.79
CA SER A 177 -28.11 25.86 -14.59
C SER A 177 -28.45 26.30 -13.16
N LYS A 178 -27.93 27.45 -12.72
CA LYS A 178 -28.27 28.06 -11.42
C LYS A 178 -29.79 28.30 -11.22
N GLY A 179 -30.56 28.33 -12.30
CA GLY A 179 -32.03 28.46 -12.28
C GLY A 179 -32.79 27.12 -12.24
N GLY A 180 -32.12 25.99 -12.08
CA GLY A 180 -32.75 24.66 -12.00
C GLY A 180 -33.16 24.05 -13.34
N GLY A 181 -32.99 24.77 -14.45
CA GLY A 181 -33.22 24.26 -15.81
C GLY A 181 -32.00 23.52 -16.36
N ILE A 182 -32.22 22.50 -17.19
CA ILE A 182 -31.15 21.80 -17.91
C ILE A 182 -30.48 22.78 -18.88
N ASP A 183 -29.15 22.90 -18.83
CA ASP A 183 -28.35 23.71 -19.74
C ASP A 183 -27.72 22.82 -20.83
N PRO A 184 -28.30 22.75 -22.03
CA PRO A 184 -27.79 21.88 -23.11
C PRO A 184 -26.47 22.37 -23.71
N ALA A 185 -26.03 23.60 -23.41
CA ALA A 185 -24.76 24.13 -23.92
C ALA A 185 -23.54 23.67 -23.09
N ARG A 186 -23.76 23.08 -21.91
CA ARG A 186 -22.70 22.54 -21.06
C ARG A 186 -22.78 21.02 -20.99
N THR A 187 -21.77 20.36 -21.50
CA THR A 187 -21.57 18.92 -21.27
C THR A 187 -20.83 18.74 -19.94
N LEU A 188 -21.42 17.99 -19.02
CA LEU A 188 -20.77 17.57 -17.78
C LEU A 188 -20.54 16.06 -17.83
N PHE A 189 -19.44 15.60 -17.23
CA PHE A 189 -19.13 14.19 -17.14
C PHE A 189 -19.29 13.68 -15.71
N GLY A 190 -19.78 12.44 -15.61
CA GLY A 190 -19.89 11.70 -14.35
C GLY A 190 -19.19 10.34 -14.46
N PRO A 191 -19.02 9.65 -13.31
CA PRO A 191 -18.43 8.32 -13.28
C PRO A 191 -19.36 7.28 -13.90
N GLY A 192 -18.87 6.56 -14.90
CA GLY A 192 -19.46 5.34 -15.44
C GLY A 192 -18.86 4.10 -14.78
N SER A 193 -18.39 3.14 -15.60
CA SER A 193 -17.69 1.96 -15.12
C SER A 193 -16.23 2.21 -14.76
N VAL A 194 -15.60 1.22 -14.11
CA VAL A 194 -14.17 1.19 -13.81
C VAL A 194 -13.31 0.74 -15.00
N LEU A 195 -13.91 0.45 -16.16
CA LEU A 195 -13.18 0.00 -17.35
C LEU A 195 -12.80 1.21 -18.21
N ALA A 196 -11.64 1.20 -18.88
CA ALA A 196 -11.22 2.29 -19.76
C ALA A 196 -11.97 2.28 -21.11
N ARG A 197 -13.28 2.55 -21.12
CA ARG A 197 -14.13 2.53 -22.34
C ARG A 197 -14.25 3.90 -23.00
N ASN A 198 -14.36 4.96 -22.20
CA ASN A 198 -14.47 6.33 -22.68
C ASN A 198 -13.65 7.26 -21.77
N PRO A 199 -12.30 7.24 -21.85
CA PRO A 199 -11.48 8.01 -20.93
C PRO A 199 -11.53 9.51 -21.20
N ILE A 200 -11.91 10.28 -20.18
CA ILE A 200 -11.97 11.75 -20.23
C ILE A 200 -11.34 12.33 -18.96
N ILE A 201 -10.62 13.43 -19.13
CA ILE A 201 -10.10 14.25 -18.04
C ILE A 201 -10.87 15.57 -18.01
N GLU A 202 -11.51 15.90 -16.89
CA GLU A 202 -11.95 17.27 -16.63
C GLU A 202 -10.79 18.07 -16.05
N LEU A 203 -10.29 19.02 -16.84
CA LEU A 203 -9.11 19.82 -16.55
C LEU A 203 -9.50 21.22 -16.07
N GLN A 204 -9.17 21.54 -14.81
CA GLN A 204 -9.23 22.90 -14.30
C GLN A 204 -7.82 23.51 -14.30
N LEU A 205 -7.59 24.47 -15.20
CA LEU A 205 -6.27 25.04 -15.45
C LEU A 205 -6.02 26.31 -14.63
N TRP A 206 -4.81 26.45 -14.12
CA TRP A 206 -4.31 27.56 -13.31
C TRP A 206 -2.97 28.05 -13.85
N VAL A 207 -2.76 29.37 -13.78
CA VAL A 207 -1.53 30.03 -14.24
C VAL A 207 -1.01 30.97 -13.16
N GLY A 208 0.30 31.03 -12.95
CA GLY A 208 0.90 31.92 -11.95
C GLY A 208 2.17 31.34 -11.37
N ASP A 209 2.27 31.35 -10.04
CA ASP A 209 3.40 30.82 -9.27
C ASP A 209 2.93 29.64 -8.40
N LEU A 210 3.45 28.44 -8.65
CA LEU A 210 3.19 27.22 -7.87
C LEU A 210 3.88 27.24 -6.50
N GLY A 211 4.84 28.14 -6.29
CA GLY A 211 5.60 28.25 -5.06
C GLY A 211 6.73 27.24 -4.88
N LEU A 212 6.99 26.43 -5.91
CA LEU A 212 8.04 25.41 -5.92
C LEU A 212 9.45 26.00 -5.93
N ASN A 213 9.60 27.25 -6.39
CA ASN A 213 10.90 27.95 -6.43
C ASN A 213 11.49 28.22 -5.04
N SER A 214 10.68 28.14 -3.98
CA SER A 214 11.14 28.35 -2.59
C SER A 214 11.91 27.15 -2.02
N GLY A 215 11.85 25.97 -2.67
CA GLY A 215 12.39 24.72 -2.13
C GLY A 215 11.61 24.15 -0.94
N ALA A 216 10.52 24.80 -0.51
CA ALA A 216 9.67 24.29 0.55
C ALA A 216 8.93 23.02 0.07
N PRO A 217 8.88 21.95 0.89
CA PRO A 217 8.09 20.77 0.57
C PRO A 217 6.62 21.13 0.34
N GLN A 218 6.01 20.55 -0.68
CA GLN A 218 4.59 20.70 -0.98
C GLN A 218 3.93 19.34 -1.17
N ASN A 219 2.62 19.31 -0.91
CA ASN A 219 1.80 18.15 -1.23
C ASN A 219 1.74 17.97 -2.76
N VAL A 220 2.15 16.80 -3.24
CA VAL A 220 2.12 16.45 -4.67
C VAL A 220 0.71 16.20 -5.20
N ASN A 221 -0.23 15.82 -4.32
CA ASN A 221 -1.62 15.48 -4.64
C ASN A 221 -2.57 16.68 -4.53
N ALA A 222 -2.06 17.85 -4.12
CA ALA A 222 -2.82 19.08 -3.99
C ALA A 222 -2.14 20.24 -4.72
N LEU A 223 -2.97 21.09 -5.32
CA LEU A 223 -2.54 22.33 -5.96
C LEU A 223 -2.73 23.48 -4.97
N ASP A 224 -1.66 24.18 -4.63
CA ASP A 224 -1.74 25.44 -3.91
C ASP A 224 -2.00 26.56 -4.92
N THR A 225 -3.17 27.18 -4.83
CA THR A 225 -3.61 28.24 -5.73
C THR A 225 -3.45 29.64 -5.13
N ALA A 226 -2.84 29.79 -3.94
CA ALA A 226 -2.73 31.08 -3.25
C ALA A 226 -1.99 32.16 -4.07
N ARG A 227 -1.07 31.75 -4.96
CA ARG A 227 -0.33 32.63 -5.89
C ARG A 227 -0.63 32.32 -7.36
N MET A 228 -1.76 31.67 -7.63
CA MET A 228 -2.21 31.34 -8.97
C MET A 228 -3.55 31.97 -9.28
N GLN A 229 -3.82 32.18 -10.56
CA GLN A 229 -5.12 32.60 -11.06
C GLN A 229 -5.70 31.49 -11.95
N PRO A 230 -7.03 31.28 -11.91
CA PRO A 230 -7.65 30.35 -12.84
C PRO A 230 -7.45 30.88 -14.26
N TYR A 231 -7.14 29.98 -15.20
CA TYR A 231 -6.91 30.38 -16.59
C TYR A 231 -8.19 30.97 -17.22
N PHE A 232 -9.34 30.38 -16.92
CA PHE A 232 -10.65 30.95 -17.26
C PHE A 232 -11.18 31.79 -16.10
N ALA A 233 -11.73 32.97 -16.40
CA ALA A 233 -12.23 33.89 -15.38
C ALA A 233 -13.35 33.29 -14.51
N ASP A 234 -14.13 32.35 -15.06
CA ASP A 234 -15.18 31.61 -14.35
C ASP A 234 -14.69 30.28 -13.74
N ALA A 235 -13.39 30.01 -13.82
CA ALA A 235 -12.73 28.77 -13.39
C ALA A 235 -13.35 27.50 -14.02
N HIS A 236 -13.84 27.61 -15.25
CA HIS A 236 -14.40 26.51 -16.03
C HIS A 236 -13.44 25.31 -16.16
N VAL A 237 -14.02 24.11 -16.12
CA VAL A 237 -13.36 22.82 -16.36
C VAL A 237 -13.54 22.39 -17.81
N LEU A 238 -12.45 22.06 -18.50
CA LEU A 238 -12.51 21.59 -19.88
C LEU A 238 -12.40 20.07 -19.94
N PRO A 239 -13.26 19.38 -20.71
CA PRO A 239 -13.05 17.97 -21.00
C PRO A 239 -11.91 17.79 -21.99
N LEU A 240 -11.00 16.87 -21.69
CA LEU A 240 -9.90 16.44 -22.52
C LEU A 240 -10.02 14.92 -22.71
N ALA A 241 -10.42 14.50 -23.91
CA ALA A 241 -10.59 13.09 -24.26
C ALA A 241 -9.24 12.42 -24.57
N LEU A 242 -9.18 11.10 -24.45
CA LEU A 242 -8.00 10.32 -24.83
C LEU A 242 -7.59 10.58 -26.31
N GLY A 243 -6.31 10.85 -26.53
CA GLY A 243 -5.73 11.21 -27.82
C GLY A 243 -5.90 12.69 -28.21
N GLN A 244 -6.67 13.48 -27.44
CA GLN A 244 -6.91 14.88 -27.74
C GLN A 244 -5.72 15.76 -27.31
N THR A 245 -5.57 16.88 -28.01
CA THR A 245 -4.70 17.99 -27.64
C THR A 245 -5.53 19.27 -27.62
N LEU A 246 -5.48 20.01 -26.51
CA LEU A 246 -6.15 21.28 -26.36
C LEU A 246 -5.13 22.43 -26.47
N PRO A 247 -5.34 23.38 -27.39
CA PRO A 247 -4.57 24.61 -27.43
C PRO A 247 -5.10 25.67 -26.45
N PHE A 248 -4.19 26.42 -25.86
CA PHE A 248 -4.46 27.52 -24.95
C PHE A 248 -3.67 28.75 -25.37
N GLN A 249 -4.27 29.93 -25.24
CA GLN A 249 -3.63 31.19 -25.61
C GLN A 249 -3.08 31.91 -24.38
N LEU A 250 -1.92 32.53 -24.53
CA LEU A 250 -1.29 33.36 -23.51
C LEU A 250 -1.00 34.75 -24.07
N PRO A 251 -0.99 35.78 -23.23
CA PRO A 251 -0.51 37.10 -23.63
C PRO A 251 0.95 37.03 -24.10
N GLY A 252 1.23 37.61 -25.25
CA GLY A 252 2.56 37.78 -25.84
C GLY A 252 3.04 39.22 -25.83
N ALA A 253 4.31 39.39 -26.15
CA ALA A 253 4.91 40.72 -26.29
C ALA A 253 4.22 41.50 -27.42
N ASN A 254 4.15 42.83 -27.27
CA ASN A 254 3.63 43.75 -28.29
C ASN A 254 2.19 43.44 -28.76
N GLY A 255 1.35 42.89 -27.88
CA GLY A 255 -0.04 42.55 -28.20
C GLY A 255 -0.22 41.28 -29.03
N GLN A 256 0.84 40.50 -29.24
CA GLN A 256 0.74 39.19 -29.87
C GLN A 256 0.14 38.16 -28.91
N THR A 257 -0.35 37.05 -29.46
CA THR A 257 -0.78 35.88 -28.70
C THR A 257 0.26 34.77 -28.83
N ALA A 258 0.62 34.17 -27.71
CA ALA A 258 1.38 32.93 -27.66
C ALA A 258 0.41 31.76 -27.46
N GLN A 259 0.78 30.56 -27.86
CA GLN A 259 -0.06 29.37 -27.71
C GLN A 259 0.72 28.24 -27.05
N PHE A 260 0.13 27.56 -26.08
CA PHE A 260 0.68 26.32 -25.54
C PHE A 260 -0.37 25.21 -25.64
N THR A 261 0.04 23.96 -25.48
CA THR A 261 -0.87 22.82 -25.63
C THR A 261 -0.79 21.87 -24.45
N VAL A 262 -1.93 21.30 -24.07
CA VAL A 262 -2.02 20.16 -23.14
C VAL A 262 -2.63 18.98 -23.88
N SER A 263 -1.94 17.85 -23.86
CA SER A 263 -2.36 16.62 -24.55
C SER A 263 -2.55 15.48 -23.55
N PHE A 264 -3.52 14.61 -23.84
CA PHE A 264 -3.76 13.36 -23.10
C PHE A 264 -3.56 12.16 -24.04
N PRO A 265 -2.32 11.78 -24.37
CA PRO A 265 -2.05 10.73 -25.35
C PRO A 265 -2.44 9.32 -24.88
N GLN A 266 -2.27 9.00 -23.60
CA GLN A 266 -2.32 7.63 -23.10
C GLN A 266 -2.87 7.60 -21.68
N LEU A 267 -3.67 6.56 -21.37
CA LEU A 267 -4.11 6.25 -20.02
C LEU A 267 -3.38 4.99 -19.54
N HIS A 268 -2.54 5.15 -18.52
CA HIS A 268 -1.88 4.03 -17.85
C HIS A 268 -2.59 3.68 -16.55
N GLN A 269 -2.22 2.54 -15.98
CA GLN A 269 -2.55 2.20 -14.62
C GLN A 269 -1.29 2.23 -13.75
N TYR A 270 -1.50 2.36 -12.45
CA TYR A 270 -0.44 2.21 -11.46
C TYR A 270 -0.80 1.13 -10.45
N SER A 271 0.22 0.61 -9.78
CA SER A 271 0.10 -0.21 -8.59
C SER A 271 0.82 0.46 -7.42
N LEU A 272 0.14 0.54 -6.29
CA LEU A 272 0.71 0.91 -5.01
C LEU A 272 1.21 -0.36 -4.32
N PHE A 273 2.50 -0.41 -4.03
CA PHE A 273 3.11 -1.52 -3.33
C PHE A 273 3.46 -1.15 -1.90
N MET A 274 3.18 -2.06 -0.97
CA MET A 274 3.77 -2.06 0.36
C MET A 274 5.00 -2.97 0.34
N VAL A 275 6.14 -2.41 0.66
CA VAL A 275 7.42 -3.11 0.73
C VAL A 275 7.85 -3.25 2.18
N LYS A 276 8.18 -4.46 2.61
CA LYS A 276 8.48 -4.77 4.00
C LYS A 276 9.70 -5.67 4.11
N ARG A 277 10.59 -5.36 5.05
CA ARG A 277 11.61 -6.29 5.55
C ARG A 277 11.31 -6.64 7.01
N ASP A 278 11.22 -7.93 7.33
CA ASP A 278 10.96 -8.41 8.69
C ASP A 278 12.01 -9.44 9.14
N ASN A 279 13.02 -8.95 9.87
CA ASN A 279 14.10 -9.80 10.38
C ASN A 279 13.67 -10.64 11.61
N GLY A 280 12.45 -10.45 12.13
CA GLY A 280 11.93 -11.18 13.30
C GLY A 280 11.36 -12.55 12.96
N VAL A 281 11.09 -12.83 11.68
CA VAL A 281 10.44 -14.06 11.21
C VAL A 281 11.20 -15.32 11.65
N ALA A 282 12.53 -15.32 11.54
CA ALA A 282 13.36 -16.44 11.97
C ALA A 282 13.24 -16.71 13.49
N LEU A 283 13.20 -15.65 14.30
CA LEU A 283 13.02 -15.76 15.76
C LEU A 283 11.62 -16.28 16.12
N VAL A 284 10.59 -15.90 15.35
CA VAL A 284 9.23 -16.43 15.52
C VAL A 284 9.22 -17.94 15.24
N TYR A 285 9.81 -18.39 14.13
CA TYR A 285 9.87 -19.82 13.81
C TYR A 285 10.67 -20.62 14.84
N ALA A 286 11.80 -20.10 15.31
CA ALA A 286 12.57 -20.73 16.37
C ALA A 286 11.75 -20.86 17.67
N SER A 287 11.04 -19.80 18.06
CA SER A 287 10.17 -19.80 19.25
C SER A 287 9.03 -20.82 19.11
N PHE A 288 8.38 -20.86 17.95
CA PHE A 288 7.34 -21.83 17.64
C PHE A 288 7.85 -23.27 17.70
N GLY A 289 9.02 -23.54 17.10
CA GLY A 289 9.68 -24.84 17.15
C GLY A 289 9.98 -25.30 18.57
N LEU A 290 10.48 -24.40 19.43
CA LEU A 290 10.72 -24.69 20.85
C LEU A 290 9.44 -25.00 21.61
N VAL A 291 8.36 -24.24 21.38
CA VAL A 291 7.05 -24.51 21.99
C VAL A 291 6.50 -25.86 21.53
N MET A 292 6.58 -26.16 20.23
CA MET A 292 6.12 -27.43 19.67
C MET A 292 6.93 -28.61 20.23
N ALA A 293 8.25 -28.48 20.29
CA ALA A 293 9.13 -29.50 20.88
C ALA A 293 8.80 -29.73 22.36
N GLY A 294 8.62 -28.66 23.15
CA GLY A 294 8.21 -28.75 24.54
C GLY A 294 6.85 -29.45 24.73
N LEU A 295 5.88 -29.15 23.86
CA LEU A 295 4.57 -29.80 23.86
C LEU A 295 4.69 -31.30 23.53
N LEU A 296 5.46 -31.66 22.50
CA LEU A 296 5.69 -33.06 22.11
C LEU A 296 6.41 -33.85 23.23
N ILE A 297 7.40 -33.25 23.89
CA ILE A 297 8.07 -33.87 25.04
C ILE A 297 7.08 -34.12 26.18
N LYS A 298 6.22 -33.14 26.49
CA LYS A 298 5.19 -33.26 27.53
C LYS A 298 4.14 -34.33 27.19
N LEU A 299 3.71 -34.42 25.93
CA LEU A 299 2.64 -35.35 25.52
C LEU A 299 3.14 -36.78 25.32
N TYR A 300 4.34 -36.99 24.80
CA TYR A 300 4.81 -38.32 24.41
C TYR A 300 5.90 -38.87 25.32
N LEU A 301 6.85 -38.03 25.75
CA LEU A 301 7.97 -38.51 26.57
C LEU A 301 7.56 -38.74 28.02
N ARG A 302 6.79 -37.81 28.59
CA ARG A 302 6.35 -37.90 29.99
C ARG A 302 5.52 -39.16 30.30
N PRO A 303 4.45 -39.51 29.54
CA PRO A 303 3.71 -40.72 29.83
C PRO A 303 4.50 -42.00 29.56
N LEU A 304 5.47 -41.97 28.63
CA LEU A 304 6.32 -43.12 28.33
C LEU A 304 7.35 -43.37 29.44
N LEU A 305 7.92 -42.30 30.00
CA LEU A 305 8.78 -42.35 31.19
C LEU A 305 8.00 -42.78 32.43
N GLU A 306 6.79 -42.27 32.64
CA GLU A 306 5.91 -42.70 33.75
C GLU A 306 5.50 -44.18 33.61
N ARG A 307 5.21 -44.66 32.39
CA ARG A 307 4.97 -46.10 32.13
C ARG A 307 6.21 -46.96 32.40
N ARG A 308 7.41 -46.47 32.05
CA ARG A 308 8.68 -47.17 32.35
C ARG A 308 9.02 -47.16 33.83
N GLN A 309 8.75 -46.07 34.56
CA GLN A 309 8.92 -46.00 36.01
C GLN A 309 7.96 -46.94 36.73
N LYS A 310 6.67 -46.98 36.35
CA LYS A 310 5.72 -47.97 36.89
C LYS A 310 6.16 -49.42 36.63
N ARG A 311 6.78 -49.72 35.48
CA ARG A 311 7.36 -51.05 35.19
C ARG A 311 8.60 -51.37 36.04
N ARG A 312 9.42 -50.37 36.40
CA ARG A 312 10.61 -50.56 37.25
C ARG A 312 10.31 -50.57 38.75
N GLY A 313 9.24 -49.91 39.19
CA GLY A 313 8.77 -49.93 40.59
C GLY A 313 7.98 -51.19 40.97
N GLY A 314 7.82 -52.14 40.05
CA GLY A 314 7.11 -53.41 40.27
C GLY A 314 7.96 -54.54 40.85
N VAL A 315 9.09 -54.24 41.50
CA VAL A 315 9.72 -55.20 42.41
C VAL A 315 9.14 -54.92 43.79
N ALA A 316 8.12 -55.71 44.16
CA ALA A 316 7.61 -55.72 45.51
C ALA A 316 8.75 -56.10 46.46
N ILE A 317 9.17 -55.17 47.31
CA ILE A 317 9.97 -55.53 48.48
C ILE A 317 9.03 -56.32 49.38
N GLN A 318 9.11 -57.65 49.30
CA GLN A 318 8.44 -58.54 50.21
C GLN A 318 9.17 -58.42 51.55
N LEU A 319 8.66 -57.58 52.44
CA LEU A 319 9.16 -57.47 53.81
C LEU A 319 8.88 -58.80 54.52
N ASP A 320 9.94 -59.45 54.97
CA ASP A 320 9.91 -60.72 55.69
C ASP A 320 9.10 -60.54 57.00
N PRO A 321 8.02 -61.32 57.26
CA PRO A 321 7.17 -61.18 58.44
C PRO A 321 7.90 -61.38 59.78
N ARG A 322 9.16 -61.84 59.75
CA ARG A 322 9.96 -62.11 60.94
C ARG A 322 10.47 -60.85 61.67
N TRP A 323 10.39 -59.67 61.05
CA TRP A 323 10.88 -58.42 61.64
C TRP A 323 9.83 -57.58 62.37
N THR A 324 8.54 -57.93 62.30
CA THR A 324 7.47 -57.18 63.00
C THR A 324 7.15 -57.70 64.41
N ALA A 325 7.80 -58.77 64.88
CA ALA A 325 7.45 -59.43 66.15
C ALA A 325 8.30 -59.00 67.37
N ALA A 326 9.19 -58.00 67.26
CA ALA A 326 10.18 -57.72 68.31
C ALA A 326 9.92 -56.45 69.17
N VAL A 327 8.81 -55.74 69.01
CA VAL A 327 8.54 -54.52 69.81
C VAL A 327 7.09 -54.47 70.28
N SER A 328 6.77 -55.30 71.27
CA SER A 328 5.98 -54.91 72.46
C SER A 328 5.72 -56.19 73.25
N GLY A 329 6.53 -56.41 74.29
CA GLY A 329 6.38 -57.54 75.18
C GLY A 329 5.04 -57.49 75.94
N GLU A 330 4.25 -58.53 75.80
CA GLU A 330 3.35 -58.94 76.86
C GLU A 330 4.13 -59.72 77.92
N PRO A 331 3.77 -59.56 79.19
CA PRO A 331 3.31 -60.74 79.89
C PRO A 331 1.98 -60.51 80.63
N GLN A 332 1.02 -61.40 80.31
CA GLN A 332 0.10 -62.15 81.20
C GLN A 332 0.10 -61.76 82.69
N ARG A 333 -1.02 -61.61 83.42
CA ARG A 333 -2.26 -62.43 83.64
C ARG A 333 -3.15 -61.54 84.56
N GLU A 334 -4.45 -61.74 84.81
CA GLU A 334 -5.13 -62.93 85.31
C GLU A 334 -6.67 -62.68 85.32
N GLU A 335 -7.45 -63.75 85.19
CA GLU A 335 -8.92 -63.76 85.29
C GLU A 335 -9.43 -63.37 86.69
N SER A 336 -10.55 -62.63 86.76
CA SER A 336 -11.76 -63.12 87.45
C SER A 336 -12.94 -62.13 87.37
N SER A 337 -14.00 -62.61 86.72
CA SER A 337 -15.39 -62.68 87.24
C SER A 337 -16.22 -61.40 87.53
N VAL A 338 -17.34 -61.35 86.80
CA VAL A 338 -18.73 -61.19 87.29
C VAL A 338 -19.42 -59.82 87.15
N ALA A 339 -20.43 -59.88 86.26
CA ALA A 339 -21.76 -59.30 86.29
C ALA A 339 -21.95 -57.78 86.20
N GLY A 340 -22.64 -57.40 85.13
CA GLY A 340 -24.05 -57.08 85.32
C GLY A 340 -24.51 -55.82 84.61
N VAL A 341 -25.44 -56.02 83.66
CA VAL A 341 -26.73 -55.32 83.54
C VAL A 341 -26.66 -53.81 83.26
N ASP A 342 -27.45 -53.18 82.41
CA ASP A 342 -28.41 -53.46 81.33
C ASP A 342 -28.97 -52.06 81.00
N ARG A 343 -29.41 -51.84 79.75
CA ARG A 343 -30.28 -50.74 79.27
C ARG A 343 -29.74 -49.29 79.40
N ARG A 344 -29.96 -48.40 78.44
CA ARG A 344 -30.79 -48.38 77.23
C ARG A 344 -30.28 -47.28 76.33
#